data_AF-A0A529MAK8-F1
#
_entry.id   AF-A0A529MAK8-F1
#
_cell.length_a   1.000
_cell.length_b   1.000
_cell.length_c   1.000
_cell.angle_alpha   90.00
_cell.angle_beta   90.00
_cell.angle_gamma   90.00
#
_symmetry.space_group_name_H-M   'P 1'
#
loop_
_entity.id
_entity.type
_entity.pdbx_description
1 polymer ?
#
loop_
_entity_poly.entity_id
_entity_poly.type
_entity_poly.pdbx_seq_one_letter_code
_entity_poly.pdbx_strand_id
1 'polypeptide(L)'
;MRQLAIVNRVGDNDDVDIENIKENLRHLKNVCEQTALPVSVEAITRELYGFANRSSMMSRIVRESLETIHSTVENELATILFLRVSTEYIRYHKDPAPFGQRVADAFPLAIRDIEHGTKALTYGLGTSCVFHMMRVMEMGLKVLAKKLGIPYAPSWESYITQIETKITAKHKTKGIKWKRDEPFFRDVLGSTGREDSMEKPNYAYSPSLRSG
;
A
#
# COMPACT_ATOMS: atom_id res chain seq x y z
N MET A 1 -14.68 -24.77 5.32
CA MET A 1 -14.52 -25.85 4.29
C MET A 1 -14.04 -27.19 4.84
N ARG A 2 -12.92 -27.30 5.59
CA ARG A 2 -12.48 -28.63 6.11
C ARG A 2 -13.49 -29.34 7.02
N GLN A 3 -14.20 -28.62 7.87
CA GLN A 3 -15.16 -29.25 8.79
C GLN A 3 -16.48 -29.65 8.13
N LEU A 4 -17.01 -28.86 7.17
CA LEU A 4 -18.12 -29.29 6.31
C LEU A 4 -17.77 -30.60 5.59
N ALA A 5 -16.55 -30.75 5.10
CA ALA A 5 -16.09 -31.99 4.49
C ALA A 5 -15.99 -33.20 5.45
N ILE A 6 -15.86 -32.96 6.77
CA ILE A 6 -15.87 -34.02 7.80
C ILE A 6 -17.31 -34.42 8.11
N VAL A 7 -18.21 -33.44 8.30
CA VAL A 7 -19.64 -33.68 8.55
C VAL A 7 -20.33 -34.30 7.33
N ASN A 8 -19.86 -34.00 6.10
CA ASN A 8 -20.35 -34.61 4.84
C ASN A 8 -19.96 -36.09 4.67
N ARG A 9 -19.07 -36.65 5.51
CA ARG A 9 -18.65 -38.07 5.45
C ARG A 9 -19.37 -38.97 6.46
N VAL A 10 -20.20 -38.37 7.32
CA VAL A 10 -20.95 -39.03 8.37
C VAL A 10 -22.42 -39.11 7.94
N GLY A 11 -23.11 -40.22 8.21
CA GLY A 11 -24.52 -40.37 7.85
C GLY A 11 -25.39 -39.36 8.59
N ASP A 12 -26.45 -38.86 7.96
CA ASP A 12 -27.26 -37.74 8.48
C ASP A 12 -27.90 -37.98 9.86
N ASN A 13 -28.02 -39.25 10.27
CA ASN A 13 -28.58 -39.65 11.56
C ASN A 13 -27.54 -40.04 12.60
N ASP A 14 -26.25 -39.99 12.27
CA ASP A 14 -25.18 -40.31 13.20
C ASP A 14 -24.83 -39.08 14.05
N ASP A 15 -24.44 -39.33 15.30
CA ASP A 15 -23.94 -38.31 16.20
C ASP A 15 -22.50 -37.93 15.86
N VAL A 16 -22.21 -36.62 15.88
CA VAL A 16 -20.87 -36.06 15.67
C VAL A 16 -20.41 -35.38 16.96
N ASP A 17 -19.16 -35.59 17.34
CA ASP A 17 -18.49 -34.83 18.38
C ASP A 17 -18.36 -33.36 17.94
N ILE A 18 -18.92 -32.45 18.74
CA ILE A 18 -19.01 -31.02 18.40
C ILE A 18 -17.94 -30.15 19.08
N GLU A 19 -17.02 -30.69 19.89
CA GLU A 19 -16.04 -29.86 20.61
C GLU A 19 -15.09 -29.12 19.66
N ASN A 20 -14.56 -29.82 18.65
CA ASN A 20 -13.74 -29.19 17.62
C ASN A 20 -14.55 -28.18 16.78
N ILE A 21 -15.87 -28.36 16.66
CA ILE A 21 -16.75 -27.44 15.93
C ILE A 21 -16.93 -26.15 16.74
N LYS A 22 -17.21 -26.28 18.05
CA LYS A 22 -17.30 -25.13 18.97
C LYS A 22 -16.04 -24.27 18.92
N GLU A 23 -14.86 -24.89 18.96
CA GLU A 23 -13.59 -24.15 18.92
C GLU A 23 -13.41 -23.40 17.60
N ASN A 24 -13.73 -24.02 16.47
CA ASN A 24 -13.67 -23.34 15.17
C ASN A 24 -14.70 -22.21 15.05
N LEU A 25 -15.89 -22.37 15.64
CA LEU A 25 -16.89 -21.31 15.69
C LEU A 25 -16.44 -20.14 16.57
N ARG A 26 -15.76 -20.39 17.70
CA ARG A 26 -15.14 -19.33 18.52
C ARG A 26 -14.07 -18.56 17.73
N HIS A 27 -13.23 -19.28 16.98
CA HIS A 27 -12.24 -18.65 16.13
C HIS A 27 -12.90 -17.80 15.01
N LEU A 28 -13.90 -18.35 14.32
CA LEU A 28 -14.63 -17.63 13.29
C LEU A 28 -15.33 -16.39 13.84
N LYS A 29 -15.96 -16.48 15.02
CA LYS A 29 -16.56 -15.33 15.71
C LYS A 29 -15.53 -14.22 15.91
N ASN A 30 -14.33 -14.55 16.39
CA ASN A 30 -13.27 -13.57 16.60
C ASN A 30 -12.82 -12.90 15.29
N VAL A 31 -12.71 -13.66 14.19
CA VAL A 31 -12.42 -13.10 12.87
C VAL A 31 -13.53 -12.15 12.42
N CYS A 32 -14.79 -12.55 12.55
CA CYS A 32 -15.95 -11.72 12.20
C CYS A 32 -16.01 -10.42 13.03
N GLU A 33 -15.63 -10.45 14.31
CA GLU A 33 -15.50 -9.25 15.15
C GLU A 33 -14.44 -8.29 14.60
N GLN A 34 -13.27 -8.80 14.23
CA GLN A 34 -12.18 -8.00 13.68
C GLN A 34 -12.48 -7.42 12.29
N THR A 35 -13.31 -8.10 11.51
CA THR A 35 -13.72 -7.65 10.16
C THR A 35 -15.05 -6.91 10.15
N ALA A 36 -15.58 -6.52 11.32
CA ALA A 36 -16.82 -5.76 11.47
C ALA A 36 -18.04 -6.43 10.80
N LEU A 37 -18.24 -7.72 11.08
CA LEU A 37 -19.37 -8.55 10.63
C LEU A 37 -20.35 -8.85 11.80
N PRO A 38 -21.07 -7.85 12.34
CA PRO A 38 -21.90 -8.01 13.54
C PRO A 38 -23.03 -9.03 13.39
N VAL A 39 -23.64 -9.19 12.21
CA VAL A 39 -24.73 -10.14 11.99
C VAL A 39 -24.21 -11.58 12.09
N SER A 40 -23.04 -11.83 11.49
CA SER A 40 -22.34 -13.10 11.58
C SER A 40 -21.93 -13.44 13.01
N VAL A 41 -21.43 -12.45 13.76
CA VAL A 41 -21.08 -12.61 15.18
C VAL A 41 -22.29 -13.05 16.00
N GLU A 42 -23.44 -12.43 15.80
CA GLU A 42 -24.68 -12.78 16.50
C GLU A 42 -25.19 -14.17 16.10
N ALA A 43 -25.16 -14.52 14.80
CA ALA A 43 -25.52 -15.84 14.33
C ALA A 43 -24.65 -16.95 14.95
N ILE A 44 -23.32 -16.78 14.95
CA ILE A 44 -22.40 -17.74 15.56
C ILE A 44 -22.59 -17.84 17.07
N THR A 45 -22.84 -16.71 17.74
CA THR A 45 -23.09 -16.66 19.18
C THR A 45 -24.32 -17.50 19.56
N ARG A 46 -25.41 -17.37 18.79
CA ARG A 46 -26.64 -18.16 18.98
C ARG A 46 -26.39 -19.67 18.87
N GLU A 47 -25.63 -20.09 17.87
CA GLU A 47 -25.28 -21.50 17.65
C GLU A 47 -24.38 -22.04 18.77
N LEU A 48 -23.38 -21.26 19.21
CA LEU A 48 -22.52 -21.61 20.35
C LEU A 48 -23.33 -21.80 21.64
N TYR A 49 -24.33 -20.96 21.89
CA TYR A 49 -25.24 -21.15 23.03
C TYR A 49 -26.05 -22.44 22.92
N GLY A 50 -26.56 -22.77 21.72
CA GLY A 50 -27.27 -24.03 21.46
C GLY A 50 -26.41 -25.28 21.70
N PHE A 51 -25.09 -25.16 21.51
CA PHE A 51 -24.12 -26.24 21.71
C PHE A 51 -23.54 -26.33 23.12
N ALA A 52 -23.69 -25.30 23.96
CA ALA A 52 -22.89 -25.12 25.18
C ALA A 52 -22.80 -26.36 26.09
N ASN A 53 -23.93 -27.07 26.30
CA ASN A 53 -24.01 -28.23 27.20
C ASN A 53 -24.06 -29.59 26.48
N ARG A 54 -23.71 -29.64 25.19
CA ARG A 54 -23.78 -30.87 24.37
C ARG A 54 -22.37 -31.31 23.96
N SER A 55 -22.06 -32.59 24.10
CA SER A 55 -20.81 -33.19 23.62
C SER A 55 -20.95 -33.78 22.22
N SER A 56 -22.16 -34.25 21.87
CA SER A 56 -22.50 -34.74 20.53
C SER A 56 -23.81 -34.14 20.03
N MET A 57 -23.98 -34.17 18.71
CA MET A 57 -25.24 -33.81 18.06
C MET A 57 -25.37 -34.54 16.73
N MET A 58 -26.61 -34.81 16.31
CA MET A 58 -26.90 -35.38 15.00
C MET A 58 -26.24 -34.56 13.89
N SER A 59 -25.52 -35.25 13.02
CA SER A 59 -24.73 -34.65 11.93
C SER A 59 -25.55 -33.72 11.04
N ARG A 60 -26.82 -34.05 10.75
CA ARG A 60 -27.74 -33.19 9.99
C ARG A 60 -27.94 -31.81 10.63
N ILE A 61 -28.18 -31.76 11.94
CA ILE A 61 -28.40 -30.50 12.66
C ILE A 61 -27.14 -29.63 12.62
N VAL A 62 -25.99 -30.26 12.83
CA VAL A 62 -24.68 -29.60 12.74
C VAL A 62 -24.44 -29.06 11.32
N ARG A 63 -24.79 -29.83 10.28
CA ARG A 63 -24.67 -29.41 8.87
C ARG A 63 -25.51 -28.17 8.59
N GLU A 64 -26.79 -28.20 8.95
CA GLU A 64 -27.74 -27.09 8.77
C GLU A 64 -27.27 -25.81 9.47
N SER A 65 -26.73 -25.94 10.69
CA SER A 65 -26.13 -24.83 11.44
C SER A 65 -24.92 -24.24 10.72
N LEU A 66 -23.98 -25.08 10.26
CA LEU A 66 -22.78 -24.63 9.54
C LEU A 66 -23.11 -23.98 8.20
N GLU A 67 -24.09 -24.50 7.45
CA GLU A 67 -24.58 -23.90 6.21
C GLU A 67 -25.23 -22.53 6.45
N THR A 68 -26.00 -22.40 7.53
CA THR A 68 -26.61 -21.13 7.94
C THR A 68 -25.55 -20.09 8.30
N ILE A 69 -24.54 -20.46 9.09
CA ILE A 69 -23.42 -19.58 9.44
C ILE A 69 -22.66 -19.17 8.17
N HIS A 70 -22.37 -20.13 7.29
CA HIS A 70 -21.66 -19.87 6.03
C HIS A 70 -22.41 -18.85 5.18
N SER A 71 -23.70 -19.09 4.92
CA SER A 71 -24.54 -18.19 4.14
C SER A 71 -24.65 -16.80 4.78
N THR A 72 -24.75 -16.73 6.12
CA THR A 72 -24.79 -15.44 6.84
C THR A 72 -23.50 -14.64 6.64
N VAL A 73 -22.35 -15.29 6.80
CA VAL A 73 -21.04 -14.66 6.59
C VAL A 73 -20.87 -14.19 5.15
N GLU A 74 -21.22 -15.04 4.17
CA GLU A 74 -21.15 -14.67 2.75
C GLU A 74 -22.06 -13.48 2.41
N ASN A 75 -23.30 -13.50 2.88
CA ASN A 75 -24.25 -12.43 2.62
C ASN A 75 -23.80 -11.11 3.25
N GLU A 76 -23.30 -11.14 4.49
CA GLU A 76 -22.81 -9.94 5.16
C GLU A 76 -21.54 -9.39 4.49
N LEU A 77 -20.60 -10.27 4.12
CA LEU A 77 -19.42 -9.88 3.33
C LEU A 77 -19.83 -9.24 2.00
N ALA A 78 -20.89 -9.73 1.34
CA ALA A 78 -21.39 -9.15 0.09
C ALA A 78 -21.94 -7.73 0.25
N THR A 79 -22.27 -7.29 1.48
CA THR A 79 -22.69 -5.90 1.76
C THR A 79 -21.53 -4.94 1.96
N ILE A 80 -20.31 -5.43 2.10
CA ILE A 80 -19.13 -4.62 2.41
C ILE A 80 -18.30 -4.40 1.15
N LEU A 81 -17.93 -3.14 0.93
CA LEU A 81 -16.97 -2.79 -0.12
C LEU A 81 -15.54 -3.04 0.37
N PHE A 82 -14.85 -3.98 -0.27
CA PHE A 82 -13.43 -4.25 -0.01
C PHE A 82 -12.53 -3.62 -1.06
N LEU A 83 -11.49 -2.92 -0.60
CA LEU A 83 -10.40 -2.49 -1.47
C LEU A 83 -9.35 -3.61 -1.54
N ARG A 84 -9.20 -4.23 -2.72
CA ARG A 84 -8.11 -5.17 -2.97
C ARG A 84 -6.80 -4.41 -3.17
N VAL A 85 -5.82 -4.69 -2.32
CA VAL A 85 -4.43 -4.25 -2.51
C VAL A 85 -3.67 -5.30 -3.32
N SER A 86 -2.93 -4.88 -4.35
CA SER A 86 -2.05 -5.77 -5.11
C SER A 86 -0.89 -6.27 -4.23
N THR A 87 -0.57 -7.57 -4.31
CA THR A 87 0.54 -8.17 -3.57
C THR A 87 1.90 -7.56 -3.94
N GLU A 88 2.03 -7.03 -5.16
CA GLU A 88 3.22 -6.30 -5.61
C GLU A 88 3.49 -5.04 -4.77
N TYR A 89 2.43 -4.36 -4.33
CA TYR A 89 2.52 -3.07 -3.65
C TYR A 89 2.40 -3.16 -2.13
N ILE A 90 2.04 -4.32 -1.57
CA ILE A 90 1.80 -4.48 -0.13
C ILE A 90 3.02 -4.11 0.73
N ARG A 91 4.24 -4.26 0.20
CA ARG A 91 5.48 -3.84 0.87
C ARG A 91 5.49 -2.35 1.18
N TYR A 92 4.94 -1.52 0.28
CA TYR A 92 4.92 -0.06 0.40
C TYR A 92 3.91 0.46 1.44
N HIS A 93 3.00 -0.41 1.89
CA HIS A 93 2.07 -0.10 2.97
C HIS A 93 2.67 -0.28 4.36
N LYS A 94 3.53 -1.29 4.53
CA LYS A 94 4.05 -1.72 5.84
C LYS A 94 5.43 -1.17 6.15
N ASP A 95 6.16 -0.70 5.14
CA ASP A 95 7.53 -0.22 5.31
C ASP A 95 7.55 1.21 5.89
N PRO A 96 8.13 1.42 7.10
CA PRO A 96 8.26 2.75 7.70
C PRO A 96 9.30 3.62 7.01
N ALA A 97 10.19 3.05 6.19
CA ALA A 97 11.22 3.78 5.46
C ALA A 97 11.32 3.30 3.99
N PRO A 98 10.32 3.59 3.14
CA PRO A 98 10.26 3.05 1.77
C PRO A 98 11.45 3.44 0.88
N PHE A 99 12.12 4.56 1.20
CA PHE A 99 13.32 5.04 0.50
C PHE A 99 14.63 4.72 1.27
N GLY A 100 14.53 3.90 2.31
CA GLY A 100 15.63 3.50 3.18
C GLY A 100 15.90 4.47 4.33
N GLN A 101 16.48 3.95 5.42
CA GLN A 101 16.73 4.69 6.65
C GLN A 101 17.60 5.94 6.44
N ARG A 102 18.59 5.85 5.55
CA ARG A 102 19.46 6.99 5.22
C ARG A 102 18.70 8.19 4.67
N VAL A 103 17.63 7.95 3.89
CA VAL A 103 16.78 9.03 3.38
C VAL A 103 15.90 9.60 4.49
N ALA A 104 15.35 8.74 5.35
CA ALA A 104 14.57 9.19 6.51
C ALA A 104 15.40 10.09 7.45
N ASP A 105 16.63 9.69 7.75
CA ASP A 105 17.54 10.44 8.63
C ASP A 105 17.97 11.79 8.00
N ALA A 106 18.21 11.80 6.69
CA ALA A 106 18.65 13.01 5.97
C ALA A 106 17.51 13.99 5.66
N PHE A 107 16.28 13.48 5.49
CA PHE A 107 15.12 14.27 5.08
C PHE A 107 13.92 14.03 6.01
N PRO A 108 14.04 14.32 7.33
CA PRO A 108 12.97 14.05 8.29
C PRO A 108 11.66 14.79 7.97
N LEU A 109 11.76 15.96 7.34
CA LEU A 109 10.61 16.77 6.92
C LEU A 109 9.85 16.18 5.72
N ALA A 110 10.46 15.25 4.96
CA ALA A 110 9.84 14.60 3.80
C ALA A 110 9.18 13.25 4.15
N ILE A 111 9.47 12.68 5.34
CA ILE A 111 9.00 11.33 5.72
C ILE A 111 7.49 11.18 5.56
N ARG A 112 6.72 12.17 6.04
CA ARG A 112 5.26 12.13 5.96
C ARG A 112 4.74 12.11 4.52
N ASP A 113 5.35 12.87 3.63
CA ASP A 113 4.98 12.87 2.21
C ASP A 113 5.42 11.57 1.51
N ILE A 114 6.59 11.02 1.86
CA ILE A 114 7.02 9.69 1.38
C ILE A 114 5.98 8.64 1.79
N GLU A 115 5.62 8.58 3.07
CA GLU A 115 4.66 7.61 3.61
C GLU A 115 3.28 7.73 2.96
N HIS A 116 2.77 8.95 2.81
CA HIS A 116 1.48 9.17 2.16
C HIS A 116 1.53 8.79 0.67
N GLY A 117 2.61 9.10 -0.04
CA GLY A 117 2.77 8.73 -1.44
C GLY A 117 2.87 7.23 -1.65
N THR A 118 3.59 6.50 -0.80
CA THR A 118 3.70 5.03 -0.90
C THR A 118 2.40 4.32 -0.54
N LYS A 119 1.64 4.85 0.43
CA LYS A 119 0.28 4.37 0.72
C LYS A 119 -0.68 4.67 -0.43
N ALA A 120 -0.63 5.86 -1.01
CA ALA A 120 -1.42 6.20 -2.19
C ALA A 120 -1.13 5.24 -3.35
N LEU A 121 0.13 4.90 -3.60
CA LEU A 121 0.51 3.88 -4.59
C LEU A 121 -0.09 2.50 -4.26
N THR A 122 -0.02 2.08 -3.00
CA THR A 122 -0.60 0.81 -2.52
C THR A 122 -2.09 0.72 -2.82
N TYR A 123 -2.81 1.83 -2.68
CA TYR A 123 -4.26 1.91 -2.88
C TYR A 123 -4.67 2.25 -4.32
N GLY A 124 -3.74 2.32 -5.27
CA GLY A 124 -4.02 2.66 -6.67
C GLY A 124 -4.38 4.14 -6.91
N LEU A 125 -4.04 5.03 -5.97
CA LEU A 125 -4.31 6.46 -6.04
C LEU A 125 -3.14 7.20 -6.71
N GLY A 126 -2.94 6.95 -8.01
CA GLY A 126 -1.80 7.45 -8.78
C GLY A 126 -1.61 8.97 -8.71
N THR A 127 -2.68 9.75 -8.84
CA THR A 127 -2.63 11.22 -8.75
C THR A 127 -2.13 11.69 -7.38
N SER A 128 -2.68 11.14 -6.29
CA SER A 128 -2.25 11.47 -4.92
C SER A 128 -0.79 11.07 -4.68
N CYS A 129 -0.38 9.90 -5.17
CA CYS A 129 1.02 9.47 -5.13
C CYS A 129 1.94 10.50 -5.79
N VAL A 130 1.61 10.95 -7.00
CA VAL A 130 2.41 11.98 -7.70
C VAL A 130 2.45 13.28 -6.91
N PHE A 131 1.33 13.79 -6.38
CA PHE A 131 1.33 15.03 -5.58
C PHE A 131 2.23 14.94 -4.33
N HIS A 132 2.22 13.81 -3.63
CA HIS A 132 3.12 13.60 -2.49
C HIS A 132 4.58 13.49 -2.93
N MET A 133 4.87 12.73 -3.99
CA MET A 133 6.22 12.61 -4.53
C MET A 133 6.75 13.95 -5.05
N MET A 134 5.87 14.80 -5.55
CA MET A 134 6.23 16.16 -5.88
C MET A 134 6.73 16.90 -4.63
N ARG A 135 5.97 16.88 -3.53
CA ARG A 135 6.39 17.54 -2.29
C ARG A 135 7.72 17.01 -1.74
N VAL A 136 7.97 15.69 -1.87
CA VAL A 136 9.26 15.08 -1.54
C VAL A 136 10.39 15.67 -2.40
N MET A 137 10.19 15.78 -3.71
CA MET A 137 11.17 16.36 -4.62
C MET A 137 11.46 17.84 -4.33
N GLU A 138 10.43 18.61 -3.97
CA GLU A 138 10.60 20.02 -3.55
C GLU A 138 11.54 20.16 -2.35
N MET A 139 11.48 19.24 -1.39
CA MET A 139 12.38 19.23 -0.24
C MET A 139 13.83 18.97 -0.67
N GLY A 140 14.05 18.06 -1.62
CA GLY A 140 15.36 17.83 -2.24
C GLY A 140 15.91 19.10 -2.90
N LEU A 141 15.09 19.79 -3.70
CA LEU A 141 15.45 21.05 -4.35
C LEU A 141 15.83 22.14 -3.33
N LYS A 142 15.05 22.29 -2.25
CA LYS A 142 15.34 23.28 -1.19
C LYS A 142 16.66 23.00 -0.47
N VAL A 143 16.96 21.73 -0.16
CA VAL A 143 18.22 21.33 0.47
C VAL A 143 19.40 21.62 -0.46
N LEU A 144 19.27 21.29 -1.74
CA LEU A 144 20.28 21.56 -2.76
C LEU A 144 20.52 23.06 -2.95
N ALA A 145 19.45 23.85 -3.07
CA ALA A 145 19.50 25.30 -3.17
C ALA A 145 20.23 25.92 -1.98
N LYS A 146 19.92 25.49 -0.76
CA LYS A 146 20.61 25.93 0.46
C LYS A 146 22.11 25.63 0.41
N LYS A 147 22.51 24.44 -0.06
CA LYS A 147 23.93 24.06 -0.19
C LYS A 147 24.68 24.90 -1.23
N LEU A 148 23.98 25.38 -2.26
CA LEU A 148 24.52 26.25 -3.31
C LEU A 148 24.42 27.75 -2.98
N GLY A 149 23.88 28.11 -1.81
CA GLY A 149 23.67 29.50 -1.41
C GLY A 149 22.64 30.23 -2.27
N ILE A 150 21.67 29.49 -2.81
CA ILE A 150 20.56 30.03 -3.60
C ILE A 150 19.45 30.47 -2.62
N PRO A 151 18.93 31.71 -2.74
CA PRO A 151 17.85 32.19 -1.88
C PRO A 151 16.53 31.45 -2.15
N TYR A 152 15.51 31.74 -1.36
CA TYR A 152 14.16 31.21 -1.59
C TYR A 152 13.69 31.51 -3.02
N ALA A 153 13.13 30.49 -3.66
CA ALA A 153 12.48 30.58 -4.95
C ALA A 153 11.00 30.21 -4.84
N PRO A 154 10.09 30.89 -5.56
CA PRO A 154 8.64 30.70 -5.42
C PRO A 154 8.11 29.48 -6.19
N SER A 155 8.91 28.86 -7.05
CA SER A 155 8.51 27.71 -7.87
C SER A 155 9.67 26.74 -8.06
N TRP A 156 9.35 25.50 -8.45
CA TRP A 156 10.36 24.51 -8.78
C TRP A 156 11.21 24.91 -9.96
N GLU A 157 10.59 25.40 -11.03
CA GLU A 157 11.29 25.92 -12.20
C GLU A 157 12.33 26.96 -11.77
N SER A 158 11.95 27.89 -10.89
CA SER A 158 12.86 28.91 -10.37
C SER A 158 14.00 28.32 -9.54
N TYR A 159 13.77 27.26 -8.74
CA TYR A 159 14.87 26.54 -8.08
C TYR A 159 15.79 25.86 -9.10
N ILE A 160 15.23 25.11 -10.05
CA ILE A 160 15.96 24.33 -11.05
C ILE A 160 16.85 25.25 -11.89
N THR A 161 16.29 26.32 -12.47
CA THR A 161 17.06 27.28 -13.29
C THR A 161 18.22 27.91 -12.50
N GLN A 162 18.00 28.26 -11.23
CA GLN A 162 19.05 28.86 -10.39
C GLN A 162 20.15 27.83 -10.04
N ILE A 163 19.76 26.59 -9.76
CA ILE A 163 20.67 25.47 -9.48
C ILE A 163 21.53 25.19 -10.72
N GLU A 164 20.91 25.04 -11.89
CA GLU A 164 21.60 24.85 -13.17
C GLU A 164 22.57 25.98 -13.48
N THR A 165 22.14 27.22 -13.33
CA THR A 165 22.98 28.41 -13.56
C THR A 165 24.22 28.39 -12.65
N LYS A 166 24.05 28.04 -11.36
CA LYS A 166 25.17 27.96 -10.41
C LYS A 166 26.12 26.82 -10.75
N ILE A 167 25.61 25.67 -11.17
CA ILE A 167 26.41 24.50 -11.49
C ILE A 167 27.17 24.68 -12.82
N THR A 168 26.55 25.28 -13.83
CA THR A 168 27.16 25.50 -15.16
C THR A 168 28.07 26.72 -15.25
N ALA A 169 28.07 27.62 -14.26
CA ALA A 169 28.96 28.78 -14.23
C ALA A 169 30.45 28.41 -14.45
N LYS A 170 31.24 29.33 -15.02
CA LYS A 170 32.64 29.06 -15.41
C LYS A 170 33.48 28.51 -14.24
N HIS A 171 34.14 27.37 -14.43
CA HIS A 171 34.97 26.71 -13.41
C HIS A 171 36.02 27.63 -12.75
N LYS A 172 36.55 28.62 -13.50
CA LYS A 172 37.53 29.60 -13.01
C LYS A 172 36.99 30.51 -11.91
N THR A 173 35.69 30.76 -11.85
CA THR A 173 35.08 31.67 -10.87
C THR A 173 34.76 31.00 -9.53
N LYS A 174 35.09 29.71 -9.38
CA LYS A 174 34.62 28.88 -8.27
C LYS A 174 35.73 28.56 -7.28
N GLY A 175 35.41 28.63 -5.99
CA GLY A 175 36.34 28.33 -4.89
C GLY A 175 36.71 26.84 -4.82
N ILE A 176 37.82 26.54 -4.14
CA ILE A 176 38.40 25.19 -4.04
C ILE A 176 37.38 24.17 -3.47
N LYS A 177 36.67 24.52 -2.39
CA LYS A 177 35.64 23.67 -1.79
C LYS A 177 34.51 23.34 -2.77
N TRP A 178 34.11 24.30 -3.60
CA TRP A 178 33.04 24.11 -4.57
C TRP A 178 33.47 23.13 -5.67
N LYS A 179 34.71 23.25 -6.18
CA LYS A 179 35.26 22.35 -7.22
C LYS A 179 35.32 20.90 -6.77
N ARG A 180 35.58 20.66 -5.47
CA ARG A 180 35.55 19.32 -4.88
C ARG A 180 34.14 18.71 -4.90
N ASP A 181 33.12 19.51 -4.64
CA ASP A 181 31.74 19.05 -4.55
C ASP A 181 31.00 19.12 -5.92
N GLU A 182 31.61 19.69 -6.95
CA GLU A 182 31.06 19.82 -8.32
C GLU A 182 30.62 18.50 -8.94
N PRO A 183 31.38 17.39 -8.87
CA PRO A 183 30.97 16.13 -9.46
C PRO A 183 29.62 15.64 -8.93
N PHE A 184 29.41 15.78 -7.61
CA PHE A 184 28.13 15.45 -6.98
C PHE A 184 26.98 16.31 -7.52
N PHE A 185 27.20 17.61 -7.67
CA PHE A 185 26.17 18.51 -8.17
C PHE A 185 25.82 18.26 -9.64
N ARG A 186 26.80 17.89 -10.46
CA ARG A 186 26.57 17.53 -11.87
C ARG A 186 25.80 16.22 -12.02
N ASP A 187 26.10 15.24 -11.18
CA ASP A 187 25.40 13.96 -11.11
C ASP A 187 23.92 14.16 -10.75
N VAL A 188 23.64 14.98 -9.73
CA VAL A 188 22.26 15.31 -9.32
C VAL A 188 21.45 16.01 -10.43
N LEU A 189 22.10 16.80 -11.28
CA LEU A 189 21.44 17.43 -12.45
C LEU A 189 21.25 16.49 -13.65
N GLY A 190 21.79 15.27 -13.62
CA GLY A 190 21.79 14.39 -14.80
C GLY A 190 22.78 14.79 -15.90
N SER A 191 23.55 15.87 -15.68
CA SER A 191 24.53 16.43 -16.64
C SER A 191 25.82 15.61 -16.80
N THR A 192 25.92 14.46 -16.13
CA THR A 192 27.00 13.49 -16.30
C THR A 192 26.83 12.71 -17.61
N GLY A 193 27.09 13.35 -18.75
CA GLY A 193 27.53 12.71 -20.01
C GLY A 193 26.70 11.55 -20.57
N ARG A 194 25.42 11.40 -20.21
CA ARG A 194 24.51 10.37 -20.78
C ARG A 194 23.53 10.93 -21.81
N GLU A 195 23.55 12.23 -22.05
CA GLU A 195 22.61 12.90 -22.96
C GLU A 195 22.97 12.75 -24.45
N ASP A 196 24.21 12.37 -24.79
CA ASP A 196 24.59 12.13 -26.20
C ASP A 196 24.03 10.81 -26.77
N SER A 197 23.33 9.99 -25.98
CA SER A 197 22.78 8.69 -26.41
C SER A 197 21.26 8.53 -26.26
N MET A 198 20.55 9.51 -25.71
CA MET A 198 19.08 9.46 -25.66
C MET A 198 18.49 10.30 -26.77
N GLU A 199 18.16 9.62 -27.87
CA GLU A 199 17.23 10.13 -28.87
C GLU A 199 15.96 10.59 -28.14
N LYS A 200 15.60 11.87 -28.30
CA LYS A 200 14.41 12.43 -27.65
C LYS A 200 13.20 11.58 -28.08
N PRO A 201 12.42 11.01 -27.15
CA PRO A 201 11.22 10.27 -27.53
C PRO A 201 10.28 11.21 -28.26
N ASN A 202 10.03 10.90 -29.53
CA ASN A 202 9.12 11.62 -30.40
C ASN A 202 7.69 11.31 -29.93
N TYR A 203 7.16 12.07 -28.98
CA TYR A 203 5.76 12.03 -28.60
C TYR A 203 4.92 12.75 -29.66
N ALA A 204 4.89 12.19 -30.87
CA ALA A 204 3.85 12.48 -31.84
C ALA A 204 2.58 11.77 -31.36
N TYR A 205 1.64 12.55 -30.84
CA TYR A 205 0.30 12.09 -30.52
C TYR A 205 -0.39 11.71 -31.85
N SER A 206 -0.54 10.42 -32.14
CA SER A 206 -1.33 9.93 -33.29
C SER A 206 -2.81 9.86 -32.91
N PRO A 207 -3.70 10.67 -33.49
CA PRO A 207 -5.12 10.59 -33.25
C PRO A 207 -5.74 9.64 -34.28
N SER A 208 -5.79 8.35 -33.99
CA SER A 208 -6.69 7.44 -34.70
C SER A 208 -7.00 6.21 -33.85
N LEU A 209 -8.25 6.14 -33.40
CA LEU A 209 -9.12 4.97 -33.37
C LEU A 209 -10.41 5.33 -32.61
N ARG A 210 -11.30 6.05 -33.32
CA ARG A 210 -12.75 5.92 -33.13
C ARG A 210 -13.34 5.56 -34.48
N SER A 211 -13.60 4.28 -34.68
CA SER A 211 -14.52 3.75 -35.67
C SER A 211 -14.78 2.29 -35.32
N GLY A 212 -16.01 2.00 -34.87
CA GLY A 212 -16.48 0.72 -34.38
C GLY A 212 -17.60 0.94 -33.40
#